data_AF-A0A914Q918-F1
#
_entry.id   AF-A0A914Q918-F1
#
_cell.length_a   1.000
_cell.length_b   1.000
_cell.length_c   1.000
_cell.angle_alpha   90.00
_cell.angle_beta   90.00
_cell.angle_gamma   90.00
#
_symmetry.space_group_name_H-M   'P 1'
#
loop_
_entity.id
_entity.type
_entity.pdbx_description
1 polymer ?
#
loop_
_entity_poly.entity_id
_entity_poly.type
_entity_poly.pdbx_seq_one_letter_code
_entity_poly.pdbx_strand_id
1 'polypeptide(L)'
;MVSLYYNYTGTTKTICANPEKCEGPYAQLDPLGWAWQSCTEMVMPQCDSGLPNDFFPKTCPFTIEEFLNDCGKQFNSRGYHPGLIRPNWIIHNYGDHFPSASNIVFSNGKLDPWSGGGWKDSNTREGSLVSIILEQGAHHYDLRGAHKDDTDEVKKVREQEANEIKNWIKQAKEKYSKL
;
A
#
# COMPACT_ATOMS: atom_id res chain seq x y z
N MET A 1 -22.74 3.60 0.44
CA MET A 1 -21.28 3.62 0.66
C MET A 1 -20.78 5.02 1.05
N VAL A 2 -21.05 6.06 0.24
CA VAL A 2 -20.65 7.46 0.56
C VAL A 2 -21.11 7.91 1.96
N SER A 3 -22.36 7.66 2.36
CA SER A 3 -22.84 8.06 3.69
C SER A 3 -22.21 7.27 4.84
N LEU A 4 -21.80 6.01 4.62
CA LEU A 4 -21.07 5.24 5.64
C LEU A 4 -19.72 5.89 5.92
N TYR A 5 -19.05 6.37 4.88
CA TYR A 5 -17.73 7.00 5.00
C TYR A 5 -17.81 8.44 5.53
N TYR A 6 -18.64 9.28 4.92
CA TYR A 6 -18.69 10.73 5.22
C TYR A 6 -19.71 11.12 6.31
N ASN A 7 -20.60 10.21 6.73
CA ASN A 7 -21.65 10.51 7.70
C ASN A 7 -22.02 9.29 8.57
N TYR A 8 -21.03 8.50 8.99
CA TYR A 8 -21.25 7.31 9.82
C TYR A 8 -22.09 7.59 11.08
N THR A 9 -21.83 8.71 11.76
CA THR A 9 -22.50 9.10 13.01
C THR A 9 -23.89 9.73 12.80
N GLY A 10 -24.26 10.05 11.55
CA GLY A 10 -25.50 10.74 11.22
C GLY A 10 -25.53 12.23 11.59
N THR A 11 -24.43 12.79 12.11
CA THR A 11 -24.36 14.18 12.58
C THR A 11 -23.94 15.18 11.50
N THR A 12 -23.39 14.71 10.37
CA THR A 12 -22.93 15.56 9.28
C THR A 12 -24.13 16.15 8.52
N LYS A 13 -24.35 17.47 8.65
CA LYS A 13 -25.47 18.18 8.00
C LYS A 13 -25.32 18.30 6.48
N THR A 14 -24.09 18.34 5.98
CA THR A 14 -23.80 18.46 4.54
C THR A 14 -22.59 17.60 4.22
N ILE A 15 -22.77 16.63 3.32
CA ILE A 15 -21.68 15.76 2.85
C ILE A 15 -20.92 16.50 1.75
N CYS A 16 -19.67 16.85 2.03
CA CYS A 16 -18.74 17.41 1.05
C CYS A 16 -17.85 16.27 0.54
N ALA A 17 -18.18 15.71 -0.62
CA ALA A 17 -17.45 14.57 -1.21
C ALA A 17 -16.71 14.93 -2.51
N ASN A 18 -16.68 16.21 -2.89
CA ASN A 18 -15.92 16.67 -4.06
C ASN A 18 -14.46 16.96 -3.64
N PRO A 19 -13.48 16.14 -4.04
CA PRO A 19 -12.08 16.31 -3.63
C PRO A 19 -11.44 17.61 -4.14
N GLU A 20 -11.98 18.24 -5.18
CA GLU A 20 -11.49 19.55 -5.67
C GLU A 20 -11.90 20.72 -4.78
N LYS A 21 -12.94 20.53 -3.96
CA LYS A 21 -13.56 21.61 -3.15
C LYS A 21 -13.53 21.33 -1.66
N CYS A 22 -13.37 20.08 -1.27
CA CYS A 22 -13.49 19.61 0.10
C CYS A 22 -12.12 19.11 0.58
N GLU A 23 -11.76 19.39 1.82
CA GLU A 23 -10.60 18.76 2.45
C GLU A 23 -10.81 17.24 2.50
N GLY A 24 -9.85 16.51 1.94
CA GLY A 24 -9.86 15.06 1.94
C GLY A 24 -9.62 14.48 3.34
N PRO A 25 -9.92 13.19 3.54
CA PRO A 25 -9.66 12.49 4.81
C PRO A 25 -8.18 12.48 5.22
N TYR A 26 -7.28 12.73 4.26
CA TYR A 26 -5.84 12.83 4.46
C TYR A 26 -5.37 14.24 4.82
N ALA A 27 -6.24 15.26 4.85
CA ALA A 27 -5.82 16.64 5.16
C ALA A 27 -5.22 16.80 6.57
N GLN A 28 -5.51 15.86 7.49
CA GLN A 28 -4.95 15.82 8.85
C GLN A 28 -3.63 15.05 8.95
N LEU A 29 -3.24 14.34 7.90
CA LEU A 29 -1.96 13.62 7.77
C LEU A 29 -1.07 14.45 6.83
N ASP A 30 0.25 14.47 7.04
CA ASP A 30 1.19 15.34 6.29
C ASP A 30 0.78 15.51 4.81
N PRO A 31 0.18 16.66 4.44
CA PRO A 31 -0.52 16.78 3.17
C PRO A 31 0.45 16.86 1.99
N LEU A 32 1.74 17.06 2.27
CA LEU A 32 2.75 17.30 1.23
C LEU A 32 3.77 16.18 1.14
N GLY A 33 4.11 15.49 2.23
CA GLY A 33 5.14 14.45 2.24
C GLY A 33 4.86 13.33 1.24
N TRP A 34 3.70 12.67 1.37
CA TRP A 34 3.33 11.58 0.47
C TRP A 34 3.16 12.04 -0.98
N ALA A 35 2.49 13.17 -1.19
CA ALA A 35 2.29 13.74 -2.52
C ALA A 35 3.64 14.08 -3.19
N TRP A 36 4.62 14.58 -2.44
CA TRP A 36 5.97 14.81 -2.94
C TRP A 36 6.69 13.51 -3.29
N GLN A 37 6.61 12.47 -2.44
CA GLN A 37 7.20 11.16 -2.71
C GLN A 37 6.63 10.55 -3.99
N SER A 38 5.30 10.59 -4.16
CA SER A 38 4.65 10.08 -5.38
C SER A 38 5.03 10.86 -6.63
N CYS A 39 5.20 12.18 -6.53
CA CYS A 39 5.64 13.03 -7.64
C CYS A 39 7.13 12.88 -8.01
N THR A 40 7.94 12.17 -7.21
CA THR A 40 9.38 12.08 -7.44
C THR A 40 9.83 10.64 -7.69
N GLU A 41 9.71 9.77 -6.69
CA GLU A 41 10.29 8.42 -6.73
C GLU A 41 9.23 7.32 -6.64
N MET A 42 8.16 7.52 -5.88
CA MET A 42 7.05 6.57 -5.70
C MET A 42 5.98 6.73 -6.77
N VAL A 43 6.40 6.76 -8.04
CA VAL A 43 5.50 6.88 -9.19
C VAL A 43 4.74 5.56 -9.34
N MET A 44 3.44 5.60 -9.08
CA MET A 44 2.55 4.44 -9.20
C MET A 44 1.57 4.68 -10.35
N PRO A 45 1.78 4.05 -11.52
CA PRO A 45 0.87 4.18 -12.65
C PRO A 45 -0.48 3.53 -12.30
N GLN A 46 -1.47 4.36 -11.99
CA GLN A 46 -2.84 3.95 -11.68
C GLN A 46 -3.80 4.74 -12.56
N CYS A 47 -4.78 4.05 -13.12
CA CYS A 47 -5.86 4.64 -13.90
C CYS A 47 -7.07 3.70 -13.89
N ASP A 48 -8.22 4.24 -14.24
CA ASP A 48 -9.49 3.54 -14.33
C ASP A 48 -9.74 3.12 -15.78
N SER A 49 -10.04 1.84 -15.98
CA SER A 49 -10.34 1.28 -17.30
C SER A 49 -11.77 1.59 -17.75
N GLY A 50 -12.66 1.82 -16.80
CA GLY A 50 -14.10 1.99 -17.02
C GLY A 50 -14.83 0.68 -17.32
N LEU A 51 -16.14 0.79 -17.56
CA LEU A 51 -16.99 -0.36 -17.86
C LEU A 51 -16.49 -1.13 -19.11
N PRO A 52 -16.49 -2.47 -19.09
CA PRO A 52 -17.04 -3.37 -18.05
C PRO A 52 -16.02 -3.79 -16.98
N ASN A 53 -14.80 -3.27 -16.97
CA ASN A 53 -13.71 -3.76 -16.13
C ASN A 53 -13.74 -3.19 -14.71
N ASP A 54 -14.19 -1.94 -14.58
CA ASP A 54 -14.47 -1.29 -13.32
C ASP A 54 -15.69 -0.36 -13.47
N PHE A 55 -16.14 0.21 -12.37
CA PHE A 55 -17.32 1.08 -12.32
C PHE A 55 -16.98 2.58 -12.28
N PHE A 56 -15.72 2.95 -12.52
CA PHE A 56 -15.26 4.33 -12.52
C PHE A 56 -15.29 4.94 -13.94
N PRO A 57 -15.28 6.28 -14.08
CA PRO A 57 -15.07 6.92 -15.36
C PRO A 57 -13.71 6.51 -15.94
N LYS A 58 -13.65 6.22 -17.24
CA LYS A 58 -12.40 5.81 -17.89
C LYS A 58 -11.36 6.94 -17.86
N THR A 59 -10.21 6.69 -17.22
CA THR A 59 -9.04 7.57 -17.16
C THR A 59 -7.78 6.95 -17.77
N CYS A 60 -7.79 5.65 -18.10
CA CYS A 60 -6.68 5.01 -18.82
C CYS A 60 -6.60 5.40 -20.31
N PRO A 61 -5.37 5.38 -20.90
CA PRO A 61 -4.11 4.98 -20.28
C PRO A 61 -3.50 6.08 -19.40
N PHE A 62 -2.82 5.68 -18.33
CA PHE A 62 -1.98 6.58 -17.55
C PHE A 62 -0.90 7.21 -18.44
N THR A 63 -0.76 8.54 -18.38
CA THR A 63 0.29 9.26 -19.09
C THR A 63 1.21 9.99 -18.13
N ILE A 64 2.52 9.93 -18.40
CA ILE A 64 3.52 10.67 -17.61
C ILE A 64 3.34 12.19 -17.76
N GLU A 65 2.83 12.66 -18.90
CA GLU A 65 2.61 14.08 -19.15
C GLU A 65 1.53 14.67 -18.23
N GLU A 66 0.36 14.01 -18.12
CA GLU A 66 -0.71 14.43 -17.21
C GLU A 66 -0.24 14.37 -15.76
N PHE A 67 0.46 13.29 -15.40
CA PHE A 67 1.02 13.12 -14.07
C PHE A 67 2.02 14.25 -13.70
N LEU A 68 2.92 14.60 -14.62
CA LEU A 68 3.86 15.71 -14.46
C LEU A 68 3.15 17.05 -14.30
N ASN A 69 2.10 17.29 -15.08
CA ASN A 69 1.30 18.51 -14.99
C ASN A 69 0.61 18.62 -13.61
N ASP A 70 0.04 17.53 -13.11
CA ASP A 70 -0.63 17.51 -11.80
C ASP A 70 0.34 17.69 -10.63
N CYS A 71 1.53 17.10 -10.72
CA CYS A 71 2.62 17.36 -9.77
C CYS A 71 3.10 18.82 -9.84
N GLY A 72 3.22 19.38 -11.04
CA GLY A 72 3.60 20.78 -11.25
C GLY A 72 2.61 21.77 -10.64
N LYS A 73 1.30 21.53 -10.80
CA LYS A 73 0.25 22.37 -10.18
C LYS A 73 0.41 22.45 -8.65
N GLN A 74 0.85 21.36 -8.01
CA GLN A 74 0.99 21.30 -6.55
C GLN A 74 2.33 21.87 -6.06
N PHE A 75 3.43 21.62 -6.78
CA PHE A 75 4.78 21.80 -6.25
C PHE A 75 5.70 22.75 -7.04
N ASN A 76 5.27 23.34 -8.15
CA ASN A 76 6.11 24.30 -8.92
C ASN A 76 6.59 25.47 -8.05
N SER A 77 5.72 26.01 -7.18
CA SER A 77 6.08 27.08 -6.23
C SER A 77 7.12 26.67 -5.18
N ARG A 78 7.40 25.37 -5.08
CA ARG A 78 8.36 24.75 -4.17
C ARG A 78 9.59 24.19 -4.92
N GLY A 79 9.78 24.58 -6.18
CA GLY A 79 10.94 24.18 -6.98
C GLY A 79 10.81 22.83 -7.67
N TYR A 80 9.60 22.27 -7.75
CA TYR A 80 9.39 21.08 -8.57
C TYR A 80 9.67 21.36 -10.04
N HIS A 81 10.33 20.42 -10.70
CA HIS A 81 10.53 20.44 -12.14
C HIS A 81 10.53 19.01 -12.69
N PRO A 82 10.21 18.79 -13.99
CA PRO A 82 10.09 17.45 -14.57
C PRO A 82 11.33 16.57 -14.44
N GLY A 83 12.52 17.13 -14.17
CA GLY A 83 13.73 16.35 -13.94
C GLY A 83 13.78 15.63 -12.58
N LEU A 84 12.85 15.94 -11.66
CA LEU A 84 12.77 15.28 -10.35
C LEU A 84 12.03 13.94 -10.41
N ILE A 85 11.17 13.73 -11.41
CA ILE A 85 10.47 12.46 -11.56
C ILE A 85 11.45 11.37 -12.01
N ARG A 86 11.42 10.24 -11.31
CA ARG A 86 12.24 9.07 -11.61
C ARG A 86 11.34 7.83 -11.58
N PRO A 87 10.54 7.58 -12.64
CA PRO A 87 9.51 6.53 -12.63
C PRO A 87 10.06 5.14 -12.34
N ASN A 88 11.29 4.86 -12.79
CA ASN A 88 11.93 3.57 -12.60
C ASN A 88 12.84 3.52 -11.34
N TRP A 89 12.83 4.53 -10.48
CA TRP A 89 13.73 4.58 -9.33
C TRP A 89 13.55 3.38 -8.40
N ILE A 90 12.29 3.05 -8.06
CA ILE A 90 11.97 1.94 -7.16
C ILE A 90 12.43 0.60 -7.76
N ILE A 91 12.09 0.33 -9.03
CA ILE A 91 12.47 -0.93 -9.67
C ILE A 91 13.99 -1.07 -9.84
N HIS A 92 14.71 0.02 -10.09
CA HIS A 92 16.17 -0.01 -10.21
C HIS A 92 16.89 -0.20 -8.87
N ASN A 93 16.34 0.32 -7.76
CA ASN A 93 16.99 0.24 -6.45
C ASN A 93 16.58 -1.00 -5.65
N TYR A 94 15.32 -1.42 -5.76
CA TYR A 94 14.76 -2.49 -4.93
C TYR A 94 14.39 -3.75 -5.72
N GLY A 95 14.10 -3.63 -7.01
CA GLY A 95 13.67 -4.74 -7.85
C GLY A 95 12.25 -5.25 -7.54
N ASP A 96 11.80 -6.20 -8.36
CA ASP A 96 10.57 -6.97 -8.21
C ASP A 96 10.85 -8.47 -7.92
N HIS A 97 12.13 -8.85 -7.99
CA HIS A 97 12.64 -10.18 -7.67
C HIS A 97 13.72 -10.07 -6.60
N PHE A 98 13.66 -10.95 -5.59
CA PHE A 98 14.44 -10.81 -4.37
C PHE A 98 15.39 -12.01 -4.09
N PRO A 99 16.27 -12.42 -5.03
CA PRO A 99 17.07 -13.64 -4.87
C PRO A 99 18.09 -13.58 -3.73
N SER A 100 18.49 -12.38 -3.30
CA SER A 100 19.42 -12.15 -2.20
C SER A 100 18.74 -11.72 -0.89
N ALA A 101 17.42 -11.47 -0.92
CA ALA A 101 16.70 -11.08 0.28
C ALA A 101 16.50 -12.29 1.20
N SER A 102 16.33 -12.01 2.48
CA SER A 102 16.04 -13.03 3.48
C SER A 102 15.20 -12.46 4.61
N ASN A 103 14.49 -13.35 5.29
CA ASN A 103 13.73 -13.05 6.51
C ASN A 103 12.65 -11.98 6.30
N ILE A 104 11.77 -12.20 5.32
CA ILE A 104 10.64 -11.30 5.02
C ILE A 104 9.36 -12.12 4.93
N VAL A 105 8.32 -11.66 5.63
CA VAL A 105 6.94 -12.12 5.42
C VAL A 105 6.20 -11.01 4.67
N PHE A 106 5.68 -11.34 3.50
CA PHE A 106 4.79 -10.49 2.70
C PHE A 106 3.34 -10.94 2.92
N SER A 107 2.66 -10.32 3.88
CA SER A 107 1.24 -10.55 4.15
C SER A 107 0.35 -9.62 3.30
N ASN A 108 -0.70 -10.15 2.69
CA ASN A 108 -1.70 -9.37 1.95
C ASN A 108 -3.11 -9.89 2.22
N GLY A 109 -4.09 -8.98 2.29
CA GLY A 109 -5.50 -9.32 2.31
C GLY A 109 -6.08 -9.41 0.90
N LYS A 110 -6.92 -10.41 0.59
CA LYS A 110 -7.53 -10.56 -0.74
C LYS A 110 -8.57 -9.49 -1.06
N LEU A 111 -9.13 -8.85 -0.03
CA LEU A 111 -10.05 -7.72 -0.16
C LEU A 111 -9.33 -6.37 -0.27
N ASP A 112 -8.00 -6.36 -0.18
CA ASP A 112 -7.19 -5.17 -0.27
C ASP A 112 -6.87 -4.85 -1.75
N PRO A 113 -7.29 -3.70 -2.31
CA PRO A 113 -6.91 -3.33 -3.67
C PRO A 113 -5.38 -3.22 -3.85
N TRP A 114 -4.62 -2.95 -2.77
CA TRP A 114 -3.16 -2.89 -2.83
C TRP A 114 -2.49 -4.26 -2.99
N SER A 115 -3.20 -5.37 -2.73
CA SER A 115 -2.62 -6.71 -2.85
C SER A 115 -2.17 -7.02 -4.28
N GLY A 116 -2.78 -6.37 -5.29
CA GLY A 116 -2.39 -6.51 -6.70
C GLY A 116 -0.97 -6.01 -7.00
N GLY A 117 -0.43 -5.11 -6.16
CA GLY A 117 0.97 -4.66 -6.23
C GLY A 117 1.92 -5.42 -5.30
N GLY A 118 1.45 -6.47 -4.62
CA GLY A 118 2.24 -7.28 -3.71
C GLY A 118 3.23 -8.21 -4.43
N TRP A 119 4.09 -8.89 -3.65
CA TRP A 119 5.13 -9.76 -4.22
C TRP A 119 4.59 -11.04 -4.87
N LYS A 120 3.62 -11.70 -4.24
CA LYS A 120 2.95 -12.92 -4.73
C LYS A 120 1.46 -12.83 -4.42
N ASP A 121 0.65 -13.48 -5.24
CA ASP A 121 -0.82 -13.51 -5.14
C ASP A 121 -1.37 -14.77 -4.42
N SER A 122 -0.46 -15.60 -3.91
CA SER A 122 -0.74 -16.92 -3.34
C SER A 122 0.25 -17.29 -2.24
N ASN A 123 -0.17 -18.20 -1.35
CA ASN A 123 0.65 -18.68 -0.26
C ASN A 123 1.86 -19.46 -0.79
N THR A 124 3.06 -18.89 -0.64
CA THR A 124 4.30 -19.44 -1.18
C THR A 124 5.48 -19.20 -0.25
N ARG A 125 6.55 -19.99 -0.41
CA ARG A 125 7.83 -19.79 0.29
C ARG A 125 8.98 -19.96 -0.68
N GLU A 126 9.84 -18.96 -0.75
CA GLU A 126 11.12 -18.99 -1.48
C GLU A 126 12.26 -18.74 -0.48
N GLY A 127 12.91 -19.81 -0.04
CA GLY A 127 13.90 -19.74 1.03
C GLY A 127 13.31 -19.21 2.35
N SER A 128 13.76 -18.03 2.78
CA SER A 128 13.26 -17.33 3.98
C SER A 128 12.29 -16.19 3.67
N LEU A 129 11.88 -16.06 2.41
CA LEU A 129 10.80 -15.19 1.99
C LEU A 129 9.50 -15.99 2.01
N VAL A 130 8.47 -15.44 2.65
CA VAL A 130 7.17 -16.09 2.82
C VAL A 130 6.10 -15.14 2.32
N SER A 131 5.19 -15.60 1.47
CA SER A 131 3.98 -14.86 1.13
C SER A 131 2.78 -15.51 1.81
N ILE A 132 1.95 -14.69 2.47
CA ILE A 132 0.74 -15.10 3.16
C ILE A 132 -0.43 -14.27 2.65
N ILE A 133 -1.48 -14.93 2.18
CA ILE A 133 -2.71 -14.31 1.69
C ILE A 133 -3.84 -14.60 2.67
N LEU A 134 -4.48 -13.54 3.17
CA LEU A 134 -5.68 -13.60 3.99
C LEU A 134 -6.90 -13.41 3.08
N GLU A 135 -7.67 -14.46 2.83
CA GLU A 135 -8.83 -14.44 1.93
C GLU A 135 -9.91 -13.45 2.39
N GLN A 136 -10.10 -13.30 3.70
CA GLN A 136 -11.04 -12.33 4.27
C GLN A 136 -10.35 -11.06 4.80
N GLY A 137 -9.05 -10.91 4.56
CA GLY A 137 -8.29 -9.74 4.97
C GLY A 137 -8.51 -8.56 4.03
N ALA A 138 -8.69 -7.37 4.61
CA ALA A 138 -8.50 -6.09 3.93
C ALA A 138 -7.07 -5.57 4.18
N HIS A 139 -6.84 -4.27 4.00
CA HIS A 139 -5.52 -3.64 4.11
C HIS A 139 -4.83 -3.93 5.46
N HIS A 140 -3.73 -4.71 5.40
CA HIS A 140 -2.85 -5.10 6.51
C HIS A 140 -3.59 -5.48 7.83
N TYR A 141 -4.61 -6.34 7.71
CA TYR A 141 -5.48 -6.72 8.82
C TYR A 141 -4.72 -7.43 9.99
N ASP A 142 -3.71 -8.20 9.63
CA ASP A 142 -2.73 -8.85 10.50
C ASP A 142 -2.05 -7.89 11.48
N LEU A 143 -1.76 -6.65 11.08
CA LEU A 143 -1.08 -5.67 11.93
C LEU A 143 -1.98 -4.98 12.97
N ARG A 144 -3.30 -5.10 12.85
CA ARG A 144 -4.23 -4.44 13.80
C ARG A 144 -4.15 -5.09 15.18
N GLY A 145 -4.51 -4.32 16.21
CA GLY A 145 -4.68 -4.86 17.56
C GLY A 145 -5.73 -5.99 17.59
N ALA A 146 -5.54 -6.95 18.49
CA ALA A 146 -6.46 -8.08 18.65
C ALA A 146 -7.88 -7.60 18.96
N HIS A 147 -8.86 -8.24 18.34
CA HIS A 147 -10.27 -7.93 18.50
C HIS A 147 -11.10 -9.21 18.71
N LYS A 148 -12.20 -9.11 19.46
CA LYS A 148 -13.10 -10.24 19.73
C LYS A 148 -13.72 -10.84 18.46
N ASP A 149 -13.91 -10.01 17.45
CA ASP A 149 -14.51 -10.38 16.16
C ASP A 149 -13.45 -10.77 15.13
N ASP A 150 -12.18 -10.94 15.55
CA ASP A 150 -11.15 -11.41 14.66
C ASP A 150 -11.46 -12.81 14.12
N THR A 151 -11.34 -12.95 12.80
CA THR A 151 -11.48 -14.25 12.15
C THR A 151 -10.40 -15.22 12.61
N ASP A 152 -10.68 -16.51 12.55
CA ASP A 152 -9.65 -17.51 12.87
C ASP A 152 -8.49 -17.50 11.87
N GLU A 153 -8.75 -16.99 10.66
CA GLU A 153 -7.73 -16.77 9.63
C GLU A 153 -6.66 -15.77 10.09
N VAL A 154 -7.04 -14.55 10.50
CA VAL A 154 -6.06 -13.54 10.92
C VAL A 154 -5.30 -13.98 12.18
N LYS A 155 -5.96 -14.72 13.08
CA LYS A 155 -5.29 -15.29 14.27
C LYS A 155 -4.19 -16.27 13.88
N LYS A 156 -4.47 -17.19 12.94
CA LYS A 156 -3.49 -18.15 12.44
C LYS A 156 -2.36 -17.46 11.70
N VAL A 157 -2.65 -16.42 10.91
CA VAL A 157 -1.62 -15.66 10.20
C VAL A 157 -0.68 -14.94 11.17
N ARG A 158 -1.22 -14.25 12.18
CA ARG A 158 -0.41 -13.63 13.25
C ARG A 158 0.46 -14.64 13.99
N GLU A 159 -0.05 -15.85 14.21
CA GLU A 159 0.75 -16.94 14.81
C GLU A 159 1.90 -17.38 13.89
N GLN A 160 1.65 -17.53 12.59
CA GLN A 160 2.67 -17.85 11.60
C GLN A 160 3.75 -16.76 11.54
N GLU A 161 3.36 -15.49 11.42
CA GLU A 161 4.26 -14.34 11.44
C GLU A 161 5.12 -14.29 12.70
N ALA A 162 4.49 -14.47 13.87
CA ALA A 162 5.20 -14.50 15.15
C ALA A 162 6.21 -15.67 15.20
N ASN A 163 5.89 -16.81 14.59
CA ASN A 163 6.80 -17.96 14.53
C ASN A 163 7.98 -17.70 13.59
N GLU A 164 7.79 -17.05 12.43
CA GLU A 164 8.91 -16.62 11.57
C GLU A 164 9.84 -15.66 12.31
N ILE A 165 9.28 -14.64 12.98
CA ILE A 165 10.05 -13.67 13.75
C ILE A 165 10.84 -14.34 14.89
N LYS A 166 10.20 -15.26 15.65
CA LYS A 166 10.88 -16.04 16.71
C LYS A 166 12.04 -16.85 16.14
N ASN A 167 11.86 -17.47 14.97
CA ASN A 167 12.90 -18.24 14.31
C ASN A 167 14.08 -17.36 13.90
N TRP A 168 13.84 -16.17 13.34
CA TRP A 168 14.90 -15.22 13.00
C TRP A 168 15.67 -14.75 14.22
N ILE A 169 14.98 -14.45 15.33
CA ILE A 169 15.63 -14.09 16.61
C ILE A 169 16.52 -15.24 17.11
N LYS A 170 16.04 -16.49 17.04
CA LYS A 170 16.82 -17.67 17.44
C LYS A 170 18.07 -17.83 16.57
N GLN A 171 17.92 -17.77 15.25
CA GLN A 171 19.05 -17.88 14.30
C GLN A 171 20.09 -16.78 14.52
N ALA A 172 19.64 -15.54 14.76
CA ALA A 172 20.53 -14.43 15.09
C ALA A 172 21.32 -14.72 16.37
N LYS A 173 20.64 -15.14 17.45
CA LYS A 173 21.32 -15.50 18.71
C LYS A 173 22.37 -16.59 18.47
N GLU A 174 22.03 -17.67 17.79
CA GLU A 174 22.97 -18.77 17.52
C GLU A 174 24.18 -18.34 16.68
N LYS A 175 23.98 -17.44 15.71
CA LYS A 175 25.05 -16.88 14.88
C LYS A 175 26.00 -16.00 15.69
N TYR A 176 25.47 -15.14 16.55
CA TYR A 176 26.26 -14.19 17.33
C TYR A 176 26.79 -14.74 18.66
N SER A 177 26.28 -15.89 19.14
CA SER A 177 26.84 -16.58 20.31
C SER A 177 28.12 -17.37 20.01
N LYS A 178 28.44 -17.56 18.73
CA LYS A 178 29.60 -18.32 18.24
C LYS A 178 30.76 -17.41 17.77
N LEU A 179 30.58 -16.09 17.88
CA LEU A 179 31.60 -15.06 17.68
C LEU A 179 32.16 -14.66 19.05
#